data_AF-A0A395JJX5-F1
#
_entry.id   AF-A0A395JJX5-F1
#
_cell.length_a   1.000
_cell.length_b   1.000
_cell.length_c   1.000
_cell.angle_alpha   90.00
_cell.angle_beta   90.00
_cell.angle_gamma   90.00
#
_symmetry.space_group_name_H-M   'P 1'
#
loop_
_entity.id
_entity.type
_entity.pdbx_description
1 polymer ?
#
loop_
_entity_poly.entity_id
_entity_poly.type
_entity_poly.pdbx_seq_one_letter_code
_entity_poly.pdbx_strand_id
1 'polypeptide(L)'
;MTAKQGFIYLLIAFVVFVFVQSLFFKFSGSPETEIIFSTIANWMSSIGLGAIAPTFEKYGAYIVGTVELIASALLLHPKTRRLGALTGLGVISGAIFFHLGTPLGVDRVINQAGDTDGGVLFYMACGVWLSCVLILALSKRPNKA
;
A
#
# COMPACT_ATOMS: atom_id res chain seq x y z
N MET A 1 4.10 -29.28 -5.27
CA MET A 1 3.77 -27.89 -5.70
C MET A 1 4.57 -27.59 -6.96
N THR A 2 3.97 -27.05 -8.02
CA THR A 2 4.77 -26.72 -9.24
C THR A 2 5.68 -25.51 -8.98
N ALA A 3 6.79 -25.37 -9.70
CA ALA A 3 7.67 -24.21 -9.59
C ALA A 3 6.91 -22.88 -9.75
N LYS A 4 5.96 -22.83 -10.71
CA LYS A 4 5.04 -21.70 -10.91
C LYS A 4 4.19 -21.40 -9.68
N GLN A 5 3.64 -22.44 -9.03
CA GLN A 5 2.84 -22.26 -7.82
C GLN A 5 3.69 -21.74 -6.66
N GLY A 6 4.89 -22.30 -6.46
CA GLY A 6 5.83 -21.84 -5.44
C GLY A 6 6.18 -20.37 -5.61
N PHE A 7 6.46 -19.94 -6.84
CA PHE A 7 6.73 -18.54 -7.15
C PHE A 7 5.54 -17.62 -6.82
N ILE A 8 4.30 -18.01 -7.16
CA ILE A 8 3.10 -17.24 -6.79
C ILE A 8 2.97 -17.10 -5.27
N TYR A 9 3.25 -18.16 -4.50
CA TYR A 9 3.19 -18.08 -3.03
C TYR A 9 4.28 -17.19 -2.45
N LEU A 10 5.47 -17.16 -3.03
CA LEU A 10 6.53 -16.22 -2.63
C LEU A 10 6.08 -14.76 -2.83
N LEU A 11 5.50 -14.45 -4.00
CA LEU A 11 4.97 -13.11 -4.27
C LEU A 11 3.87 -12.72 -3.28
N ILE A 12 2.95 -13.64 -2.98
CA ILE A 12 1.88 -13.42 -1.98
C ILE A 12 2.48 -13.18 -0.60
N ALA A 13 3.43 -14.01 -0.17
CA ALA A 13 4.08 -13.87 1.11
C ALA A 13 4.75 -12.49 1.24
N PHE A 14 5.45 -12.02 0.20
CA PHE A 14 6.04 -10.70 0.17
C PHE A 14 4.99 -9.58 0.29
N VAL A 15 3.92 -9.62 -0.50
CA VAL A 15 2.85 -8.59 -0.43
C VAL A 15 2.18 -8.58 0.94
N VAL A 16 1.84 -9.75 1.48
CA VAL A 16 1.21 -9.87 2.80
C VAL A 16 2.15 -9.38 3.89
N PHE A 17 3.44 -9.71 3.82
CA PHE A 17 4.44 -9.23 4.77
C PHE A 17 4.48 -7.70 4.81
N VAL A 18 4.65 -7.05 3.65
CA VAL A 18 4.73 -5.58 3.56
C VAL A 18 3.44 -4.92 4.06
N PHE A 19 2.28 -5.41 3.62
CA PHE A 19 0.99 -4.87 4.05
C PHE A 19 0.80 -5.03 5.56
N VAL A 20 0.91 -6.24 6.10
CA VAL A 20 0.67 -6.53 7.51
C VAL A 20 1.67 -5.80 8.42
N GLN A 21 2.95 -5.74 8.04
CA GLN A 21 3.93 -4.96 8.80
C GLN A 21 3.53 -3.47 8.84
N SER A 22 3.07 -2.91 7.72
CA SER A 22 2.68 -1.51 7.65
C SER A 22 1.44 -1.18 8.50
N LEU A 23 0.58 -2.17 8.81
CA LEU A 23 -0.61 -1.98 9.64
C LEU A 23 -0.27 -1.53 11.06
N PHE A 24 0.85 -2.00 11.61
CA PHE A 24 1.31 -1.59 12.94
C PHE A 24 1.42 -0.07 13.01
N PHE A 25 2.13 0.54 12.06
CA PHE A 25 2.31 1.99 11.99
C PHE A 25 0.98 2.73 11.76
N LYS A 26 0.14 2.22 10.84
CA LYS A 26 -1.13 2.88 10.47
C LYS A 26 -2.19 2.86 11.56
N PHE A 27 -2.18 1.84 12.42
CA PHE A 27 -3.14 1.69 13.51
C PHE A 27 -2.60 2.07 14.89
N SER A 28 -1.29 2.31 15.03
CA SER A 28 -0.68 2.73 16.29
C SER A 28 -0.61 4.25 16.49
N GLY A 29 -0.95 5.05 15.48
CA GLY A 29 -0.72 6.51 15.51
C GLY A 29 0.78 6.84 15.52
N SER A 30 1.59 6.15 14.71
CA SER A 30 3.03 6.43 14.67
C SER A 30 3.32 7.83 14.10
N PRO A 31 4.38 8.52 14.58
CA PRO A 31 4.78 9.82 14.03
C PRO A 31 5.01 9.76 12.51
N GLU A 32 5.60 8.66 12.03
CA GLU A 32 5.80 8.41 10.61
C GLU A 32 4.50 8.43 9.79
N THR A 33 3.44 7.81 10.32
CA THR A 33 2.13 7.80 9.66
C THR A 33 1.53 9.20 9.66
N GLU A 34 1.56 9.90 10.79
CA GLU A 34 1.03 11.26 10.89
C GLU A 34 1.72 12.21 9.92
N ILE A 35 3.05 12.12 9.77
CA ILE A 35 3.82 12.93 8.81
C ILE A 35 3.38 12.65 7.37
N ILE A 36 3.19 11.39 6.97
CA ILE A 36 2.74 11.03 5.62
C ILE A 36 1.36 11.63 5.33
N PHE A 37 0.39 11.41 6.20
CA PHE A 37 -1.00 11.81 5.96
C PHE A 37 -1.21 13.31 6.08
N SER A 38 -0.51 13.99 6.99
CA SER A 38 -0.51 15.47 7.07
C SER A 38 0.17 16.12 5.87
N THR A 39 1.30 15.56 5.37
CA THR A 39 1.97 16.06 4.16
C THR A 39 1.04 16.02 2.95
N ILE A 40 0.35 14.89 2.74
CA ILE A 40 -0.62 14.76 1.64
C ILE A 40 -1.83 15.67 1.87
N ALA A 41 -2.36 15.79 3.09
CA ALA A 41 -3.49 16.67 3.38
C ALA A 41 -3.17 18.16 3.15
N ASN A 42 -1.95 18.59 3.49
CA ASN A 42 -1.46 19.93 3.21
C ASN A 42 -1.37 20.19 1.70
N TRP A 43 -0.87 19.22 0.93
CA TRP A 43 -0.89 19.29 -0.54
C TRP A 43 -2.32 19.31 -1.09
N MET A 44 -3.22 18.47 -0.58
CA MET A 44 -4.64 18.47 -0.99
C MET A 44 -5.26 19.87 -0.77
N SER A 45 -4.94 20.52 0.34
CA SER A 45 -5.43 21.86 0.65
C SER A 45 -4.90 22.90 -0.35
N SER A 46 -3.67 22.77 -0.84
CA SER A 46 -3.08 23.71 -1.80
C SER A 46 -3.64 23.58 -3.22
N ILE A 47 -4.19 22.42 -3.59
CA ILE A 47 -4.78 22.16 -4.91
C ILE A 47 -6.31 22.31 -4.94
N GLY A 48 -6.92 22.90 -3.90
CA GLY A 48 -8.36 23.15 -3.83
C GLY A 48 -9.20 22.00 -3.27
N LEU A 49 -8.58 20.97 -2.67
CA LEU A 49 -9.25 19.86 -1.98
C LEU A 49 -9.35 20.09 -0.45
N GLY A 50 -9.27 21.34 0.01
CA GLY A 50 -9.28 21.69 1.44
C GLY A 50 -10.52 21.21 2.21
N ALA A 51 -11.66 21.03 1.53
CA ALA A 51 -12.88 20.50 2.18
C ALA A 51 -12.74 19.04 2.64
N ILE A 52 -11.90 18.24 1.98
CA ILE A 52 -11.71 16.82 2.29
C ILE A 52 -10.37 16.52 2.96
N ALA A 53 -9.41 17.46 2.90
CA ALA A 53 -8.07 17.30 3.48
C ALA A 53 -8.08 16.95 4.99
N PRO A 54 -8.88 17.60 5.86
CA PRO A 54 -8.89 17.26 7.30
C PRO A 54 -9.38 15.83 7.57
N THR A 55 -10.33 15.35 6.77
CA THR A 55 -10.84 13.98 6.85
C THR A 55 -9.78 12.97 6.39
N PHE A 56 -9.05 13.31 5.32
CA PHE A 56 -7.95 12.49 4.83
C PHE A 56 -6.81 12.40 5.85
N GLU A 57 -6.42 13.52 6.45
CA GLU A 57 -5.40 13.56 7.49
C GLU A 57 -5.75 12.65 8.67
N LYS A 58 -7.00 12.75 9.16
CA LYS A 58 -7.45 12.03 10.35
C LYS A 58 -7.70 10.54 10.11
N TYR A 59 -8.30 10.18 8.97
CA TYR A 59 -8.80 8.82 8.73
C TYR A 59 -8.11 8.07 7.59
N GLY A 60 -7.30 8.74 6.78
CA GLY A 60 -6.66 8.15 5.61
C GLY A 60 -5.83 6.91 5.94
N ALA A 61 -5.05 6.97 7.01
CA ALA A 61 -4.23 5.84 7.47
C ALA A 61 -5.07 4.61 7.80
N TYR A 62 -6.16 4.80 8.54
CA TYR A 62 -7.07 3.73 8.94
C TYR A 62 -7.78 3.12 7.74
N ILE A 63 -8.21 3.94 6.77
CA ILE A 63 -8.87 3.47 5.55
C ILE A 63 -7.88 2.65 4.72
N VAL A 64 -6.68 3.19 4.44
CA VAL A 64 -5.66 2.48 3.66
C VAL A 64 -5.26 1.17 4.34
N GLY A 65 -4.98 1.20 5.64
CA GLY A 65 -4.63 0.00 6.41
C GLY A 65 -5.74 -1.07 6.39
N THR A 66 -7.01 -0.65 6.46
CA THR A 66 -8.14 -1.59 6.37
C THR A 66 -8.20 -2.26 4.99
N VAL A 67 -8.00 -1.49 3.91
CA VAL A 67 -8.02 -2.05 2.55
C VAL A 67 -6.82 -2.97 2.31
N GLU A 68 -5.65 -2.66 2.86
CA GLU A 68 -4.47 -3.53 2.82
C GLU A 68 -4.69 -4.84 3.57
N LEU A 69 -5.30 -4.79 4.77
CA LEU A 69 -5.66 -6.00 5.52
C LEU A 69 -6.63 -6.89 4.74
N ILE A 70 -7.65 -6.29 4.11
CA ILE A 70 -8.57 -7.01 3.22
C ILE A 70 -7.82 -7.62 2.04
N ALA A 71 -6.94 -6.86 1.39
CA ALA A 71 -6.13 -7.36 0.28
C ALA A 71 -5.27 -8.57 0.69
N SER A 72 -4.62 -8.50 1.86
CA SER A 72 -3.84 -9.60 2.43
C SER A 72 -4.69 -10.85 2.65
N ALA A 73 -5.86 -10.72 3.28
CA ALA A 73 -6.77 -11.84 3.50
C ALA A 73 -7.24 -12.49 2.18
N LEU A 74 -7.59 -11.67 1.19
CA LEU A 74 -8.02 -12.14 -0.13
C LEU A 74 -6.89 -12.84 -0.91
N LEU A 75 -5.64 -12.38 -0.79
CA LEU A 75 -4.46 -12.96 -1.45
C LEU A 75 -4.15 -14.38 -0.95
N LEU A 76 -4.33 -14.60 0.35
CA LEU A 76 -4.07 -15.89 0.99
C LEU A 76 -5.06 -16.98 0.52
N HIS A 77 -6.32 -16.61 0.22
CA HIS A 77 -7.31 -17.57 -0.22
C HIS A 77 -7.31 -17.77 -1.76
N PRO A 78 -7.06 -18.99 -2.30
CA PRO A 78 -6.87 -19.20 -3.73
C PRO A 78 -8.02 -18.73 -4.63
N LYS A 79 -9.28 -18.82 -4.17
CA LYS A 79 -10.45 -18.41 -4.97
C LYS A 79 -10.57 -16.89 -5.12
N THR A 80 -10.06 -16.12 -4.15
CA THR A 80 -10.14 -14.66 -4.10
C THR A 80 -8.82 -13.98 -4.46
N ARG A 81 -7.76 -14.75 -4.71
CA ARG A 81 -6.40 -14.24 -4.95
C ARG A 81 -6.33 -13.14 -6.01
N ARG A 82 -7.04 -13.28 -7.11
CA ARG A 82 -7.08 -12.25 -8.16
C ARG A 82 -7.76 -10.96 -7.68
N LEU A 83 -8.80 -11.07 -6.85
CA LEU A 83 -9.43 -9.91 -6.22
C LEU A 83 -8.46 -9.24 -5.25
N GLY A 84 -7.79 -10.01 -4.38
CA GLY A 84 -6.78 -9.48 -3.46
C GLY A 84 -5.64 -8.77 -4.17
N ALA A 85 -5.14 -9.34 -5.28
CA ALA A 85 -4.10 -8.71 -6.09
C ALA A 85 -4.59 -7.43 -6.80
N LEU A 86 -5.85 -7.38 -7.26
CA LEU A 86 -6.45 -6.15 -7.80
C LEU A 86 -6.61 -5.07 -6.73
N THR A 87 -7.08 -5.43 -5.53
CA THR A 87 -7.21 -4.52 -4.39
C THR A 87 -5.85 -3.97 -3.99
N GLY A 88 -4.84 -4.83 -3.85
CA GLY A 88 -3.47 -4.43 -3.55
C GLY A 88 -2.87 -3.53 -4.63
N LEU A 89 -3.10 -3.83 -5.90
CA LEU A 89 -2.66 -2.98 -7.02
C LEU A 89 -3.29 -1.59 -6.97
N GLY A 90 -4.59 -1.50 -6.67
CA GLY A 90 -5.30 -0.23 -6.53
C GLY A 90 -4.73 0.65 -5.42
N VAL A 91 -4.61 0.09 -4.20
CA VAL A 91 -4.08 0.84 -3.04
C VAL A 91 -2.64 1.28 -3.28
N ILE A 92 -1.78 0.36 -3.75
CA ILE A 92 -0.36 0.66 -3.89
C ILE A 92 -0.07 1.60 -5.07
N SER A 93 -0.94 1.63 -6.09
CA SER A 93 -0.88 2.65 -7.14
C SER A 93 -1.14 4.05 -6.56
N GLY A 94 -2.08 4.19 -5.62
CA GLY A 94 -2.31 5.44 -4.90
C GLY A 94 -1.10 5.88 -4.07
N ALA A 95 -0.47 4.94 -3.35
CA ALA A 95 0.75 5.23 -2.58
C ALA A 95 1.89 5.71 -3.48
N ILE A 96 2.17 4.98 -4.58
CA ILE A 96 3.20 5.38 -5.56
C ILE A 96 2.89 6.74 -6.17
N PHE A 97 1.62 6.99 -6.53
CA PHE A 97 1.21 8.30 -7.03
C PHE A 97 1.52 9.41 -6.01
N PHE A 98 1.22 9.22 -4.72
CA PHE A 98 1.50 10.25 -3.72
C PHE A 98 3.00 10.50 -3.53
N HIS A 99 3.84 9.47 -3.61
CA HIS A 99 5.30 9.66 -3.59
C HIS A 99 5.82 10.48 -4.79
N LEU A 100 5.27 10.27 -5.98
CA LEU A 100 5.79 10.90 -7.21
C LEU A 100 5.09 12.22 -7.58
N GLY A 101 3.82 12.35 -7.22
CA GLY A 101 2.94 13.45 -7.62
C GLY A 101 2.67 14.48 -6.52
N THR A 102 3.25 14.30 -5.33
CA THR A 102 3.10 15.24 -4.21
C THR A 102 4.43 15.53 -3.52
N PRO A 103 4.49 16.53 -2.62
CA PRO A 103 5.68 16.83 -1.83
C PRO A 103 6.16 15.72 -0.90
N LEU A 104 5.45 14.59 -0.80
CA LEU A 104 5.90 13.43 -0.02
C LEU A 104 7.26 12.92 -0.49
N GLY A 105 7.50 12.90 -1.81
CA GLY A 105 8.76 12.49 -2.42
C GLY A 105 9.08 11.01 -2.25
N VAL A 106 10.14 10.53 -2.91
CA VAL A 106 10.63 9.15 -2.74
C VAL A 106 11.30 8.97 -1.38
N ASP A 107 12.20 9.89 -1.03
CA ASP A 107 12.87 9.92 0.27
C ASP A 107 12.10 10.84 1.22
N ARG A 108 11.38 10.25 2.16
CA ARG A 108 10.40 10.97 2.99
C ARG A 108 10.88 11.12 4.43
N VAL A 109 10.49 12.23 5.05
CA VAL A 109 10.81 12.52 6.46
C VAL A 109 10.05 11.57 7.39
N ILE A 110 10.74 11.02 8.39
CA ILE A 110 10.19 10.04 9.33
C ILE A 110 9.96 10.59 10.73
N ASN A 111 10.55 11.73 11.06
CA ASN A 111 10.45 12.35 12.38
C ASN A 111 10.66 13.86 12.32
N GLN A 112 10.50 14.51 13.47
CA GLN A 112 10.67 15.97 13.60
C GLN A 112 12.13 16.44 13.47
N ALA A 113 13.11 15.54 13.59
CA ALA A 113 14.52 15.86 13.40
C ALA A 113 14.90 16.00 11.91
N GLY A 114 14.00 15.62 11.00
CA GLY A 114 14.25 15.67 9.56
C GLY A 114 14.94 14.42 9.02
N ASP A 115 15.06 13.35 9.81
CA ASP A 115 15.60 12.08 9.33
C ASP A 115 14.69 11.52 8.23
N THR A 116 15.29 10.76 7.31
CA THR A 116 14.57 10.19 6.16
C THR A 116 14.66 8.66 6.14
N ASP A 117 13.74 8.01 5.41
CA ASP A 117 13.73 6.53 5.28
C ASP A 117 14.60 6.00 4.12
N GLY A 118 15.33 6.87 3.41
CA GLY A 118 16.18 6.49 2.29
C GLY A 118 15.40 5.91 1.10
N GLY A 119 14.09 6.17 1.02
CA GLY A 119 13.21 5.64 -0.03
C GLY A 119 12.74 4.20 0.18
N VAL A 120 13.01 3.60 1.34
CA VAL A 120 12.66 2.20 1.64
C VAL A 120 11.17 1.94 1.43
N LEU A 121 10.29 2.82 1.90
CA LEU A 121 8.84 2.65 1.75
C LEU A 121 8.40 2.67 0.29
N PHE A 122 8.97 3.58 -0.51
CA PHE A 122 8.69 3.68 -1.94
C PHE A 122 9.14 2.44 -2.71
N TYR A 123 10.35 1.94 -2.46
CA TYR A 123 10.86 0.74 -3.14
C TYR A 123 10.08 -0.51 -2.75
N MET A 124 9.67 -0.64 -1.48
CA MET A 124 8.75 -1.71 -1.08
C MET A 124 7.40 -1.59 -1.80
N ALA A 125 6.85 -0.38 -1.96
CA ALA A 125 5.62 -0.15 -2.71
C ALA A 125 5.74 -0.58 -4.17
N CYS A 126 6.85 -0.25 -4.84
CA CYS A 126 7.15 -0.73 -6.20
C CYS A 126 7.24 -2.26 -6.29
N GLY A 127 7.90 -2.90 -5.32
CA GLY A 127 7.98 -4.36 -5.25
C GLY A 127 6.61 -5.02 -5.08
N VAL A 128 5.75 -4.43 -4.23
CA VAL A 128 4.36 -4.90 -4.02
C VAL A 128 3.54 -4.73 -5.29
N TRP A 129 3.65 -3.57 -5.95
CA TRP A 129 2.96 -3.29 -7.20
C TRP A 129 3.31 -4.34 -8.27
N LEU A 130 4.61 -4.59 -8.48
CA LEU A 130 5.09 -5.61 -9.42
C LEU A 130 4.60 -7.01 -9.04
N SER A 131 4.64 -7.35 -7.74
CA SER A 131 4.15 -8.63 -7.23
C SER A 131 2.66 -8.82 -7.51
N CYS A 132 1.83 -7.80 -7.30
CA CYS A 132 0.40 -7.84 -7.64
C CYS A 132 0.16 -8.05 -9.13
N VAL A 133 0.90 -7.37 -10.01
CA VAL A 133 0.82 -7.58 -11.48
C VAL A 133 1.19 -9.01 -11.85
N LEU A 134 2.29 -9.53 -11.31
CA LEU A 134 2.74 -10.90 -11.58
C LEU A 134 1.74 -11.95 -11.05
N ILE A 135 1.17 -11.75 -9.86
CA ILE A 135 0.13 -12.63 -9.33
C ILE A 135 -1.09 -12.66 -10.26
N LEU A 136 -1.52 -11.50 -10.79
CA LEU A 136 -2.65 -11.43 -11.73
C LEU A 136 -2.37 -12.11 -13.06
N ALA A 137 -1.15 -11.95 -13.59
CA ALA A 137 -0.73 -12.56 -14.85
C ALA A 137 -0.58 -14.09 -14.73
N LEU A 138 -0.10 -14.58 -13.58
CA LEU A 138 0.23 -15.99 -13.37
C LEU A 138 -0.92 -16.82 -12.78
N SER A 139 -1.84 -16.19 -12.05
CA SER A 139 -2.99 -16.86 -11.43
C SER A 139 -4.09 -17.16 -12.47
N LYS A 140 -4.53 -18.42 -12.52
CA LYS A 140 -5.64 -18.83 -13.38
C LYS A 140 -6.93 -18.12 -12.96
N ARG A 141 -7.81 -17.82 -13.93
CA ARG A 141 -9.17 -17.36 -13.62
C ARG A 141 -9.89 -18.48 -12.84
N PRO A 142 -10.63 -18.17 -11.77
CA PRO A 142 -11.52 -19.17 -11.19
C PRO A 142 -12.52 -19.59 -12.28
N ASN A 143 -12.68 -20.89 -12.49
CA ASN A 143 -13.75 -21.40 -13.36
C ASN A 143 -15.07 -20.89 -12.79
N LYS A 144 -15.88 -20.22 -13.62
CA LYS A 144 -17.29 -20.02 -13.29
C LYS A 144 -17.92 -21.42 -13.33
N ALA A 145 -18.31 -21.91 -12.15
CA ALA A 145 -19.16 -23.09 -12.06
C ALA A 145 -20.56 -22.74 -12.58
#